data_AF-A0A1Y3YXF7-F1
#
_entry.id   AF-A0A1Y3YXF7-F1
#
_cell.length_a   1.000
_cell.length_b   1.000
_cell.length_c   1.000
_cell.angle_alpha   90.00
_cell.angle_beta   90.00
_cell.angle_gamma   90.00
#
_symmetry.space_group_name_H-M   'P 1'
#
loop_
_entity.id
_entity.type
_entity.pdbx_description
1 polymer ?
#
loop_
_entity_poly.entity_id
_entity_poly.type
_entity_poly.pdbx_seq_one_letter_code
_entity_poly.pdbx_strand_id
1 'polypeptide(L)'
;MKKEEVNISSCKRDITVRRVPRPLCFIPYTLYFIFTVFVLTSCHYPRPDLENGKLGAKTRDSLAYLYERHYTWNTNLEVQDDSVTIACLPVKDCYNTLYKGDRVVVAEFAIHPADSVDSVWVKLAHSQEVQGWLREKDMMRAFVPTDSISQAIYLFSDTHASYFIVIFALFVAVWLFRAFRRRQLQMVCFNDIDSVYPLLLCLLLAFSATVYESMQVFVPETWQHFYFNPTLSPFKVPFVLSVFLMSLWLFVIVLLAVLDDLFRLLSPAAAVFYLLGLASCCIFCYFFFILTTQIYIGYLFIAVFVWVFLRKLRSSLAASRYRCGNCGQKIGAKGVCPHCGAINE
;
A
#
# COMPACT_ATOMS: atom_id res chain seq x y z
N MET A 1 -69.45 -25.05 51.99
CA MET A 1 -68.77 -23.75 51.76
C MET A 1 -67.56 -24.01 50.88
N LYS A 2 -67.72 -24.26 49.57
CA LYS A 2 -67.90 -23.34 48.41
C LYS A 2 -66.78 -22.30 48.26
N LYS A 3 -65.95 -22.56 47.23
CA LYS A 3 -64.89 -21.75 46.60
C LYS A 3 -65.36 -20.33 46.26
N GLU A 4 -64.41 -19.39 46.16
CA GLU A 4 -64.33 -18.46 45.02
C GLU A 4 -62.97 -17.74 44.94
N GLU A 5 -62.28 -17.96 43.83
CA GLU A 5 -61.40 -16.96 43.20
C GLU A 5 -62.27 -16.05 42.32
N VAL A 6 -61.90 -14.76 42.17
CA VAL A 6 -61.86 -13.98 40.90
C VAL A 6 -61.63 -12.48 41.20
N ASN A 7 -60.39 -12.04 40.93
CA ASN A 7 -59.94 -11.01 39.97
C ASN A 7 -60.57 -9.58 39.87
N ILE A 8 -59.65 -8.63 39.57
CA ILE A 8 -59.75 -7.32 38.88
C ILE A 8 -60.10 -6.07 39.72
N SER A 9 -59.13 -5.13 39.89
CA SER A 9 -59.14 -3.84 39.15
C SER A 9 -58.06 -2.82 39.55
N SER A 10 -57.45 -2.25 38.50
CA SER A 10 -57.12 -0.82 38.34
C SER A 10 -56.07 -0.15 39.25
N CYS A 11 -54.85 -0.03 38.72
CA CYS A 11 -53.99 1.13 38.99
C CYS A 11 -53.49 1.71 37.67
N LYS A 12 -54.15 2.77 37.20
CA LYS A 12 -53.67 3.67 36.12
C LYS A 12 -52.34 4.30 36.55
N ARG A 13 -51.33 4.23 35.69
CA ARG A 13 -50.16 5.11 35.76
C ARG A 13 -49.83 5.60 34.35
N ASP A 14 -49.84 6.92 34.20
CA ASP A 14 -49.62 7.66 32.96
C ASP A 14 -48.27 7.32 32.32
N ILE A 15 -48.31 7.03 31.01
CA ILE A 15 -47.12 6.86 30.18
C ILE A 15 -46.72 8.24 29.65
N THR A 16 -45.82 8.93 30.36
CA THR A 16 -45.06 10.04 29.78
C THR A 16 -44.05 9.49 28.77
N VAL A 17 -44.34 9.64 27.49
CA VAL A 17 -43.41 9.39 26.37
C VAL A 17 -42.26 10.40 26.45
N ARG A 18 -41.15 10.01 27.07
CA ARG A 18 -39.92 10.80 27.12
C ARG A 18 -39.21 10.67 25.76
N ARG A 19 -39.42 11.66 24.89
CA ARG A 19 -38.71 11.79 23.61
C ARG A 19 -37.22 12.01 23.90
N VAL A 20 -36.41 10.98 23.70
CA VAL A 20 -34.94 11.07 23.78
C VAL A 20 -34.46 11.99 22.65
N PRO A 21 -33.70 13.07 22.92
CA PRO A 21 -33.14 13.89 21.86
C PRO A 21 -32.11 13.04 21.11
N ARG A 22 -32.07 13.14 19.78
CA ARG A 22 -31.05 12.52 18.93
C ARG A 22 -29.85 13.47 18.82
N PRO A 23 -28.69 13.21 19.46
CA PRO A 23 -27.43 13.84 19.06
C PRO A 23 -26.46 12.79 18.50
N LEU A 24 -26.95 11.75 17.81
CA LEU A 24 -26.12 10.65 17.32
C LEU A 24 -25.81 10.70 15.82
N CYS A 25 -26.31 11.71 15.10
CA CYS A 25 -26.10 11.83 13.66
C CYS A 25 -25.08 12.89 13.26
N PHE A 26 -24.57 13.75 14.17
CA PHE A 26 -23.56 14.77 13.81
C PHE A 26 -22.13 14.34 14.15
N ILE A 27 -21.94 13.58 15.24
CA ILE A 27 -20.64 13.08 15.70
C ILE A 27 -19.88 12.25 14.64
N PRO A 28 -20.51 11.33 13.88
CA PRO A 28 -19.76 10.56 12.88
C PRO A 28 -19.33 11.40 11.67
N TYR A 29 -20.11 12.41 11.27
CA TYR A 29 -19.75 13.29 10.15
C TYR A 29 -18.68 14.31 10.52
N THR A 30 -18.69 14.81 11.76
CA THR A 30 -17.60 15.69 12.25
C THR A 30 -16.30 14.91 12.41
N LEU A 31 -16.34 13.65 12.89
CA LEU A 31 -15.16 12.80 12.94
C LEU A 31 -14.67 12.40 11.55
N TYR A 32 -15.58 12.12 10.62
CA TYR A 32 -15.23 11.85 9.22
C TYR A 32 -14.61 13.09 8.56
N PHE A 33 -15.18 14.28 8.75
CA PHE A 33 -14.63 15.54 8.24
C PHE A 33 -13.27 15.88 8.85
N ILE A 34 -13.10 15.71 10.16
CA ILE A 34 -11.80 15.91 10.83
C ILE A 34 -10.78 14.87 10.35
N PHE A 35 -11.18 13.61 10.13
CA PHE A 35 -10.33 12.58 9.55
C PHE A 35 -9.94 12.91 8.11
N THR A 36 -10.89 13.35 7.27
CA THR A 36 -10.62 13.80 5.90
C THR A 36 -9.68 15.00 5.87
N VAL A 37 -9.88 16.00 6.73
CA VAL A 37 -8.99 17.18 6.84
C VAL A 37 -7.60 16.78 7.38
N PHE A 38 -7.51 15.90 8.36
CA PHE A 38 -6.24 15.41 8.90
C PHE A 38 -5.46 14.59 7.86
N VAL A 39 -6.16 13.74 7.10
CA VAL A 39 -5.59 13.02 5.96
C VAL A 39 -5.10 14.03 4.92
N LEU A 40 -5.92 15.00 4.50
CA LEU A 40 -5.54 15.99 3.48
C LEU A 40 -4.33 16.86 3.89
N THR A 41 -4.27 17.32 5.15
CA THR A 41 -3.12 18.11 5.66
C THR A 41 -1.83 17.30 5.84
N SER A 42 -1.94 15.97 5.96
CA SER A 42 -0.80 15.07 6.18
C SER A 42 -0.43 14.25 4.94
N CYS A 43 -1.07 14.50 3.79
CA CYS A 43 -0.73 13.82 2.53
C CYS A 43 0.44 14.46 1.78
N HIS A 44 0.84 15.69 2.14
CA HIS A 44 1.92 16.43 1.49
C HIS A 44 3.14 16.58 2.37
N TYR A 45 4.32 16.72 1.75
CA TYR A 45 5.55 17.04 2.46
C TYR A 45 5.46 18.45 3.05
N PRO A 46 5.83 18.65 4.33
CA PRO A 46 5.76 19.95 4.98
C PRO A 46 6.80 20.90 4.38
N ARG A 47 6.36 21.99 3.75
CA ARG A 47 7.27 22.97 3.15
C ARG A 47 8.04 23.72 4.25
N PRO A 48 9.38 23.73 4.24
CA PRO A 48 10.17 24.52 5.17
C PRO A 48 9.98 26.00 4.87
N ASP A 49 9.98 26.81 5.91
CA ASP A 49 9.94 28.26 5.76
C ASP A 49 11.31 28.77 5.29
N LEU A 50 11.36 29.12 4.00
CA LEU A 50 12.54 29.57 3.27
C LEU A 50 12.92 31.03 3.59
N GLU A 51 12.02 31.80 4.19
CA GLU A 51 12.25 33.22 4.56
C GLU A 51 13.01 33.37 5.88
N ASN A 52 13.21 32.26 6.62
CA ASN A 52 14.06 32.24 7.79
C ASN A 52 15.50 32.66 7.44
N GLY A 53 15.90 33.85 7.89
CA GLY A 53 17.23 34.45 7.66
C GLY A 53 18.43 33.67 8.22
N LYS A 54 18.22 32.46 8.74
CA LYS A 54 19.27 31.54 9.22
C LYS A 54 19.79 30.60 8.12
N LEU A 55 19.13 30.51 6.97
CA LEU A 55 19.57 29.64 5.87
C LEU A 55 20.50 30.38 4.90
N GLY A 56 21.66 29.77 4.60
CA GLY A 56 22.56 30.23 3.55
C GLY A 56 21.92 30.13 2.16
N ALA A 57 22.33 31.00 1.23
CA ALA A 57 21.73 31.10 -0.11
C ALA A 57 21.68 29.77 -0.86
N LYS A 58 22.80 29.04 -0.93
CA LYS A 58 22.85 27.71 -1.58
C LYS A 58 21.88 26.70 -0.97
N THR A 59 21.76 26.67 0.35
CA THR A 59 20.84 25.77 1.06
C THR A 59 19.39 26.16 0.79
N ARG A 60 19.09 27.46 0.74
CA ARG A 60 17.76 27.96 0.39
C ARG A 60 17.37 27.57 -1.03
N ASP A 61 18.27 27.77 -1.99
CA ASP A 61 18.03 27.42 -3.39
C ASP A 61 17.82 25.92 -3.55
N SER A 62 18.69 25.09 -2.94
CA SER A 62 18.51 23.63 -2.97
C SER A 62 17.19 23.17 -2.35
N LEU A 63 16.75 23.79 -1.25
CA LEU A 63 15.45 23.48 -0.65
C LEU A 63 14.28 23.97 -1.50
N ALA A 64 14.39 25.13 -2.15
CA ALA A 64 13.38 25.60 -3.09
C ALA A 64 13.21 24.60 -4.25
N TYR A 65 14.33 24.17 -4.86
CA TYR A 65 14.34 23.16 -5.92
C TYR A 65 13.75 21.82 -5.46
N LEU A 66 14.09 21.34 -4.25
CA LEU A 66 13.55 20.09 -3.72
C LEU A 66 12.01 20.10 -3.67
N TYR A 67 11.40 21.19 -3.20
CA TYR A 67 9.95 21.27 -3.03
C TYR A 67 9.21 21.62 -4.32
N GLU A 68 9.85 22.32 -5.26
CA GLU A 68 9.24 22.68 -6.54
C GLU A 68 9.38 21.58 -7.59
N ARG A 69 10.49 20.85 -7.58
CA ARG A 69 10.87 19.91 -8.64
C ARG A 69 11.03 18.47 -8.17
N HIS A 70 10.98 18.23 -6.86
CA HIS A 70 11.13 16.90 -6.23
C HIS A 70 12.54 16.31 -6.24
N TYR A 71 13.53 17.01 -6.80
CA TYR A 71 14.94 16.63 -6.78
C TYR A 71 15.83 17.88 -6.66
N THR A 72 17.12 17.69 -6.38
CA THR A 72 18.04 18.78 -6.08
C THR A 72 19.27 18.76 -6.98
N TRP A 73 20.15 19.74 -6.79
CA TRP A 73 21.53 19.59 -7.21
C TRP A 73 22.14 18.32 -6.61
N ASN A 74 23.08 17.73 -7.36
CA ASN A 74 23.76 16.49 -7.03
C ASN A 74 22.88 15.24 -6.99
N THR A 75 21.66 15.28 -7.51
CA THR A 75 20.89 14.06 -7.74
C THR A 75 21.58 13.22 -8.80
N ASN A 76 21.86 11.96 -8.46
CA ASN A 76 22.46 10.98 -9.35
C ASN A 76 21.36 10.29 -10.16
N LEU A 77 21.52 10.26 -11.47
CA LEU A 77 20.59 9.72 -12.44
C LEU A 77 21.29 8.71 -13.35
N GLU A 78 20.54 7.76 -13.88
CA GLU A 78 21.00 6.74 -14.83
C GLU A 78 20.13 6.78 -16.09
N VAL A 79 20.76 6.76 -17.25
CA VAL A 79 20.09 6.76 -18.56
C VAL A 79 19.43 5.39 -18.81
N GLN A 80 18.15 5.37 -19.17
CA GLN A 80 17.41 4.15 -19.51
C GLN A 80 17.14 3.97 -21.01
N ASP A 81 17.01 5.08 -21.73
CA ASP A 81 16.88 5.10 -23.18
C ASP A 81 18.18 4.65 -23.86
N ASP A 82 18.08 4.08 -25.06
CA ASP A 82 19.26 3.59 -25.81
C ASP A 82 20.31 4.68 -26.03
N SER A 83 19.85 5.91 -26.30
CA SER A 83 20.70 7.09 -26.37
C SER A 83 19.92 8.38 -26.10
N VAL A 84 20.55 9.32 -25.40
CA VAL A 84 20.00 10.66 -25.15
C VAL A 84 21.02 11.72 -25.53
N THR A 85 20.57 12.77 -26.21
CA THR A 85 21.44 13.89 -26.59
C THR A 85 21.30 15.05 -25.61
N ILE A 86 22.42 15.60 -25.16
CA ILE A 86 22.49 16.78 -24.30
C ILE A 86 23.20 17.91 -25.04
N ALA A 87 22.65 19.12 -24.98
CA ALA A 87 23.16 20.28 -25.70
C ALA A 87 24.32 20.95 -24.97
N CYS A 88 25.45 21.14 -25.64
CA CYS A 88 26.65 21.75 -25.07
C CYS A 88 26.60 23.29 -25.12
N LEU A 89 25.60 23.88 -24.46
CA LEU A 89 25.47 25.34 -24.39
C LEU A 89 26.67 25.96 -23.66
N PRO A 90 27.20 27.12 -24.14
CA PRO A 90 26.60 28.03 -25.14
C PRO A 90 26.98 27.74 -26.61
N VAL A 91 27.72 26.68 -26.91
CA VAL A 91 28.11 26.35 -28.28
C VAL A 91 26.88 25.83 -29.04
N LYS A 92 26.41 26.61 -30.02
CA LYS A 92 25.29 26.20 -30.88
C LYS A 92 25.66 24.95 -31.67
N ASP A 93 24.69 24.06 -31.83
CA ASP A 93 24.80 22.80 -32.60
C ASP A 93 25.89 21.83 -32.12
N CYS A 94 26.31 21.96 -30.86
CA CYS A 94 27.17 20.99 -30.21
C CYS A 94 26.34 20.11 -29.26
N TYR A 95 26.43 18.79 -29.44
CA TYR A 95 25.67 17.82 -28.65
C TYR A 95 26.58 16.69 -28.21
N ASN A 96 26.44 16.29 -26.96
CA ASN A 96 27.02 15.05 -26.44
C ASN A 96 25.91 13.99 -26.37
N THR A 97 26.27 12.74 -26.65
CA THR A 97 25.34 11.61 -26.56
C THR A 97 25.69 10.78 -25.34
N LEU A 98 24.69 10.52 -24.50
CA LEU A 98 24.74 9.58 -23.40
C LEU A 98 24.06 8.28 -23.83
N TYR A 99 24.55 7.15 -23.36
CA TYR A 99 24.03 5.83 -23.68
C TYR A 99 23.38 5.18 -22.46
N LYS A 100 22.55 4.17 -22.71
CA LYS A 100 21.92 3.37 -21.66
C LYS A 100 22.92 2.88 -20.62
N GLY A 101 22.61 3.11 -19.34
CA GLY A 101 23.45 2.75 -18.19
C GLY A 101 24.47 3.82 -17.81
N ASP A 102 24.63 4.88 -18.60
CA ASP A 102 25.48 6.01 -18.21
C ASP A 102 24.87 6.72 -16.99
N ARG A 103 25.75 7.04 -16.04
CA ARG A 103 25.40 7.76 -14.82
C ARG A 103 25.75 9.22 -14.95
N VAL A 104 24.83 10.08 -14.56
CA VAL A 104 25.00 11.53 -14.60
C VAL A 104 24.55 12.16 -13.31
N VAL A 105 25.05 13.37 -13.07
CA VAL A 105 24.69 14.18 -11.91
C VAL A 105 24.00 15.45 -12.38
N VAL A 106 22.93 15.83 -11.70
CA VAL A 106 22.28 17.14 -11.88
C VAL A 106 23.20 18.23 -11.33
N ALA A 107 23.79 19.00 -12.24
CA ALA A 107 24.78 20.03 -11.90
C ALA A 107 24.13 21.40 -11.67
N GLU A 108 23.28 21.85 -12.60
CA GLU A 108 22.72 23.21 -12.62
C GLU A 108 21.30 23.22 -13.20
N PHE A 109 20.54 24.27 -12.90
CA PHE A 109 19.23 24.57 -13.49
C PHE A 109 19.28 25.90 -14.22
N ALA A 110 18.58 26.01 -15.33
CA ALA A 110 18.37 27.26 -16.06
C ALA A 110 16.89 27.39 -16.41
N ILE A 111 16.35 28.60 -16.21
CA ILE A 111 14.95 28.92 -16.54
C ILE A 111 14.98 29.79 -17.80
N HIS A 112 14.44 29.25 -18.88
CA HIS A 112 14.31 29.89 -20.18
C HIS A 112 12.82 30.12 -20.47
N PRO A 113 12.22 31.21 -19.98
CA PRO A 113 10.77 31.46 -20.11
C PRO A 113 10.32 31.68 -21.57
N ALA A 114 11.26 31.91 -22.50
CA ALA A 114 10.99 32.09 -23.92
C ALA A 114 10.91 30.76 -24.71
N ASP A 115 11.30 29.63 -24.10
CA ASP A 115 11.14 28.31 -24.73
C ASP A 115 9.69 27.86 -24.59
N SER A 116 9.04 27.59 -25.73
CA SER A 116 7.63 27.19 -25.78
C SER A 116 7.38 25.72 -25.44
N VAL A 117 8.42 24.87 -25.39
CA VAL A 117 8.28 23.42 -25.15
C VAL A 117 8.45 23.09 -23.66
N ASP A 118 9.53 23.59 -23.06
CA ASP A 118 9.79 23.47 -21.63
C ASP A 118 10.64 24.65 -21.19
N SER A 119 10.18 25.37 -20.17
CA SER A 119 10.88 26.53 -19.65
C SER A 119 12.07 26.16 -18.77
N VAL A 120 12.18 24.90 -18.32
CA VAL A 120 13.24 24.46 -17.42
C VAL A 120 14.24 23.58 -18.16
N TRP A 121 15.50 23.97 -18.05
CA TRP A 121 16.64 23.22 -18.56
C TRP A 121 17.51 22.78 -17.39
N VAL A 122 17.98 21.53 -17.48
CA VAL A 122 18.80 20.87 -16.48
C VAL A 122 20.14 20.55 -17.09
N LYS A 123 21.21 20.97 -16.42
CA LYS A 123 22.57 20.60 -16.80
C LYS A 123 22.92 19.26 -16.18
N LEU A 124 23.24 18.30 -17.03
CA LEU A 124 23.66 16.95 -16.66
C LEU A 124 25.16 16.81 -16.90
N ALA A 125 25.87 16.25 -15.92
CA ALA A 125 27.30 16.00 -15.99
C ALA A 125 27.57 14.50 -15.80
N HIS A 126 28.12 13.85 -16.82
CA HIS A 126 28.70 12.51 -16.72
C HIS A 126 30.16 12.59 -16.24
N SER A 127 30.94 13.47 -16.86
CA SER A 127 32.32 13.78 -16.51
C SER A 127 32.58 15.28 -16.68
N GLN A 128 33.80 15.75 -16.37
CA GLN A 128 34.16 17.16 -16.59
C GLN A 128 34.11 17.54 -18.09
N GLU A 129 34.34 16.57 -18.97
CA GLU A 129 34.34 16.76 -20.43
C GLU A 129 32.96 16.49 -21.04
N VAL A 130 32.20 15.55 -20.47
CA VAL A 130 30.88 15.16 -20.96
C VAL A 130 29.81 15.75 -20.04
N GLN A 131 29.42 16.99 -20.36
CA GLN A 131 28.33 17.71 -19.73
C GLN A 131 27.50 18.44 -20.77
N GLY A 132 26.24 18.73 -20.44
CA GLY A 132 25.34 19.43 -21.36
C GLY A 132 23.98 19.67 -20.74
N TRP A 133 23.12 20.34 -21.49
CA TRP A 133 21.81 20.78 -21.07
C TRP A 133 20.73 19.93 -21.74
N LEU A 134 19.70 19.58 -20.97
CA LEU A 134 18.53 18.85 -21.42
C LEU A 134 17.28 19.49 -20.81
N ARG A 135 16.16 19.48 -21.51
CA ARG A 135 14.88 19.93 -20.93
C ARG A 135 14.47 19.00 -19.80
N GLU A 136 13.89 19.56 -18.73
CA GLU A 136 13.46 18.80 -17.55
C GLU A 136 12.49 17.67 -17.95
N LYS A 137 11.53 17.96 -18.83
CA LYS A 137 10.59 16.95 -19.34
C LYS A 137 11.24 15.80 -20.09
N ASP A 138 12.30 16.07 -20.84
CA ASP A 138 13.04 15.04 -21.59
C ASP A 138 13.92 14.23 -20.62
N MET A 139 14.50 14.89 -19.61
CA MET A 139 15.23 14.22 -18.52
C MET A 139 14.32 13.27 -17.74
N MET A 140 13.13 13.71 -17.33
CA MET A 140 12.17 12.91 -16.54
C MET A 140 11.70 11.63 -17.25
N ARG A 141 11.80 11.60 -18.59
CA ARG A 141 11.43 10.42 -19.40
C ARG A 141 12.59 9.44 -19.55
N ALA A 142 13.79 9.96 -19.80
CA ALA A 142 14.92 9.14 -20.19
C ALA A 142 15.84 8.72 -19.03
N PHE A 143 15.69 9.34 -17.86
CA PHE A 143 16.55 9.13 -16.70
C PHE A 143 15.79 8.64 -15.47
N VAL A 144 16.46 7.80 -14.69
CA VAL A 144 15.94 7.23 -13.44
C VAL A 144 16.95 7.49 -12.31
N PRO A 145 16.51 7.81 -11.08
CA PRO A 145 17.43 7.96 -9.95
C PRO A 145 18.25 6.69 -9.70
N THR A 146 19.53 6.84 -9.36
CA THR A 146 20.43 5.68 -9.13
C THR A 146 20.17 4.96 -7.81
N ASP A 147 19.29 5.48 -6.95
CA ASP A 147 18.94 4.82 -5.69
C ASP A 147 18.26 3.48 -5.96
N SER A 148 18.66 2.44 -5.20
CA SER A 148 18.17 1.07 -5.41
C SER A 148 16.65 0.94 -5.25
N ILE A 149 16.03 1.74 -4.38
CA ILE A 149 14.57 1.74 -4.19
C ILE A 149 13.89 2.32 -5.44
N SER A 150 14.39 3.46 -5.94
CA SER A 150 13.87 4.09 -7.16
C SER A 150 14.02 3.18 -8.38
N GLN A 151 15.17 2.51 -8.53
CA GLN A 151 15.39 1.53 -9.59
C GLN A 151 14.43 0.34 -9.47
N ALA A 152 14.21 -0.19 -8.25
CA ALA A 152 13.23 -1.25 -8.04
C ALA A 152 11.82 -0.80 -8.45
N ILE A 153 11.39 0.39 -8.02
CA ILE A 153 10.08 0.95 -8.40
C ILE A 153 9.97 1.05 -9.93
N TYR A 154 10.99 1.59 -10.59
CA TYR A 154 11.01 1.72 -12.06
C TYR A 154 10.87 0.36 -12.76
N LEU A 155 11.66 -0.64 -12.33
CA LEU A 155 11.61 -2.00 -12.89
C LEU A 155 10.23 -2.66 -12.73
N PHE A 156 9.55 -2.45 -11.59
CA PHE A 156 8.21 -3.01 -11.38
C PHE A 156 7.10 -2.21 -12.08
N SER A 157 7.35 -0.94 -12.40
CA SER A 157 6.39 -0.05 -13.06
C SER A 157 6.40 -0.16 -14.59
N ASP A 158 7.58 -0.17 -15.22
CA ASP A 158 7.74 0.04 -16.67
C ASP A 158 7.59 -1.25 -17.50
N THR A 159 8.21 -2.35 -17.06
CA THR A 159 8.43 -3.52 -17.93
C THR A 159 7.43 -4.67 -17.79
N HIS A 160 6.50 -4.60 -16.83
CA HIS A 160 5.75 -5.81 -16.45
C HIS A 160 4.26 -5.63 -16.20
N ALA A 161 3.74 -4.42 -15.98
CA ALA A 161 2.32 -4.25 -15.65
C ALA A 161 1.40 -4.83 -16.75
N SER A 162 1.65 -4.54 -18.04
CA SER A 162 0.77 -4.96 -19.15
C SER A 162 0.81 -6.47 -19.43
N TYR A 163 2.00 -7.09 -19.52
CA TYR A 163 2.14 -8.54 -19.74
C TYR A 163 1.62 -9.35 -18.55
N PHE A 164 1.90 -8.89 -17.32
CA PHE A 164 1.35 -9.54 -16.13
C PHE A 164 -0.17 -9.42 -16.08
N ILE A 165 -0.78 -8.29 -16.47
CA ILE A 165 -2.24 -8.15 -16.55
C ILE A 165 -2.87 -9.19 -17.50
N VAL A 166 -2.25 -9.46 -18.65
CA VAL A 166 -2.77 -10.46 -19.61
C VAL A 166 -2.64 -11.88 -19.07
N ILE A 167 -1.46 -12.25 -18.55
CA ILE A 167 -1.22 -13.57 -17.93
C ILE A 167 -2.15 -13.77 -16.73
N PHE A 168 -2.32 -12.70 -15.95
CA PHE A 168 -3.21 -12.65 -14.81
C PHE A 168 -4.67 -12.85 -15.23
N ALA A 169 -5.16 -12.13 -16.25
CA ALA A 169 -6.51 -12.30 -16.77
C ALA A 169 -6.77 -13.74 -17.24
N LEU A 170 -5.80 -14.38 -17.90
CA LEU A 170 -5.88 -15.80 -18.27
C LEU A 170 -5.91 -16.72 -17.05
N PHE A 171 -5.06 -16.46 -16.05
CA PHE A 171 -5.06 -17.21 -14.79
C PHE A 171 -6.41 -17.09 -14.07
N VAL A 172 -6.98 -15.89 -14.02
CA VAL A 172 -8.30 -15.60 -13.43
C VAL A 172 -9.40 -16.32 -14.19
N ALA A 173 -9.38 -16.27 -15.53
CA ALA A 173 -10.36 -16.97 -16.34
C ALA A 173 -10.31 -18.48 -16.07
N VAL A 174 -9.11 -19.08 -16.00
CA VAL A 174 -8.92 -20.51 -15.70
C VAL A 174 -9.29 -20.83 -14.25
N TRP A 175 -8.95 -19.98 -13.30
CA TRP A 175 -9.27 -20.15 -11.88
C TRP A 175 -10.77 -20.05 -11.64
N LEU A 176 -11.44 -19.01 -12.17
CA LEU A 176 -12.90 -18.87 -12.13
C LEU A 176 -13.57 -20.04 -12.85
N PHE A 177 -13.10 -20.46 -14.02
CA PHE A 177 -13.63 -21.61 -14.73
C PHE A 177 -13.52 -22.90 -13.91
N ARG A 178 -12.38 -23.13 -13.25
CA ARG A 178 -12.19 -24.27 -12.33
C ARG A 178 -13.09 -24.16 -11.10
N ALA A 179 -13.21 -22.97 -10.52
CA ALA A 179 -14.06 -22.66 -9.37
C ALA A 179 -15.55 -22.87 -9.67
N PHE A 180 -16.02 -22.46 -10.85
CA PHE A 180 -17.40 -22.69 -11.31
C PHE A 180 -17.66 -24.18 -11.59
N ARG A 181 -16.68 -24.93 -12.13
CA ARG A 181 -16.83 -26.36 -12.43
C ARG A 181 -16.73 -27.27 -11.19
N ARG A 182 -15.99 -26.91 -10.15
CA ARG A 182 -15.92 -27.66 -8.90
C ARG A 182 -16.67 -26.92 -7.80
N ARG A 183 -17.97 -27.19 -7.62
CA ARG A 183 -18.93 -26.60 -6.65
C ARG A 183 -18.55 -26.66 -5.14
N GLN A 184 -17.28 -26.53 -4.78
CA GLN A 184 -16.74 -26.40 -3.43
C GLN A 184 -15.48 -25.53 -3.54
N LEU A 185 -15.64 -24.21 -3.38
CA LEU A 185 -14.53 -23.29 -3.18
C LEU A 185 -13.89 -23.59 -1.82
N GLN A 186 -13.04 -24.60 -1.74
CA GLN A 186 -11.96 -24.54 -0.76
C GLN A 186 -10.99 -23.48 -1.27
N MET A 187 -11.31 -22.21 -0.97
CA MET A 187 -10.33 -21.14 -1.12
C MET A 187 -9.17 -21.53 -0.20
N VAL A 188 -8.03 -21.84 -0.82
CA VAL A 188 -6.77 -22.25 -0.18
C VAL A 188 -6.41 -21.33 1.00
N CYS A 189 -6.82 -20.06 0.97
CA CYS A 189 -6.58 -19.08 2.03
C CYS A 189 -7.62 -19.08 3.19
N PHE A 190 -8.84 -19.60 3.01
CA PHE A 190 -9.94 -19.42 3.97
C PHE A 190 -10.27 -20.65 4.83
N ASN A 191 -9.98 -21.87 4.36
CA ASN A 191 -10.55 -23.07 4.98
C ASN A 191 -9.62 -24.28 5.18
N ASP A 192 -8.36 -24.25 4.71
CA ASP A 192 -7.50 -25.44 4.76
C ASP A 192 -6.51 -25.46 5.93
N ILE A 193 -6.13 -24.30 6.48
CA ILE A 193 -5.16 -24.21 7.57
C ILE A 193 -5.74 -23.39 8.71
N ASP A 194 -5.49 -23.87 9.92
CA ASP A 194 -6.05 -23.38 11.17
C ASP A 194 -5.29 -22.13 11.68
N SER A 195 -4.99 -21.22 10.74
CA SER A 195 -4.13 -20.05 10.86
C SER A 195 -4.76 -18.82 10.19
N VAL A 196 -4.61 -17.66 10.83
CA VAL A 196 -5.17 -16.38 10.35
C VAL A 196 -4.14 -15.61 9.50
N TYR A 197 -2.87 -16.00 9.55
CA TYR A 197 -1.77 -15.27 8.92
C TYR A 197 -1.86 -15.21 7.38
N PRO A 198 -2.21 -16.28 6.64
CA PRO A 198 -2.36 -16.19 5.18
C PRO A 198 -3.43 -15.19 4.76
N LEU A 199 -4.54 -15.15 5.49
CA LEU A 199 -5.63 -14.21 5.24
C LEU A 199 -5.21 -12.77 5.55
N LEU A 200 -4.50 -12.56 6.66
CA LEU A 200 -3.92 -11.26 7.01
C LEU A 200 -2.92 -10.79 5.94
N LEU A 201 -2.10 -11.70 5.41
CA LEU A 201 -1.14 -11.39 4.35
C LEU A 201 -1.84 -10.88 3.08
N CYS A 202 -2.89 -11.57 2.63
CA CYS A 202 -3.68 -11.11 1.49
C CYS A 202 -4.37 -9.77 1.77
N LEU A 203 -4.88 -9.57 2.99
CA LEU A 203 -5.51 -8.31 3.38
C LEU A 203 -4.51 -7.15 3.39
N LEU A 204 -3.29 -7.37 3.89
CA LEU A 204 -2.23 -6.35 3.92
C LEU A 204 -1.81 -5.96 2.50
N LEU A 205 -1.71 -6.92 1.59
CA LEU A 205 -1.42 -6.63 0.19
C LEU A 205 -2.56 -5.87 -0.51
N ALA A 206 -3.81 -6.26 -0.25
CA ALA A 206 -4.97 -5.55 -0.75
C ALA A 206 -5.00 -4.11 -0.22
N PHE A 207 -4.70 -3.92 1.07
CA PHE A 207 -4.62 -2.62 1.71
C PHE A 207 -3.48 -1.78 1.11
N SER A 208 -2.28 -2.33 0.97
CA SER A 208 -1.13 -1.61 0.41
C SER A 208 -1.37 -1.20 -1.05
N ALA A 209 -1.95 -2.09 -1.86
CA ALA A 209 -2.34 -1.77 -3.24
C ALA A 209 -3.40 -0.66 -3.30
N THR A 210 -4.40 -0.70 -2.42
CA THR A 210 -5.43 0.35 -2.32
C THR A 210 -4.83 1.70 -1.93
N VAL A 211 -3.93 1.73 -0.94
CA VAL A 211 -3.26 2.96 -0.49
C VAL A 211 -2.33 3.50 -1.59
N TYR A 212 -1.57 2.63 -2.25
CA TYR A 212 -0.72 2.99 -3.37
C TYR A 212 -1.51 3.63 -4.50
N GLU A 213 -2.59 3.00 -4.97
CA GLU A 213 -3.41 3.54 -6.04
C GLU A 213 -4.09 4.85 -5.62
N SER A 214 -4.55 4.94 -4.36
CA SER A 214 -5.09 6.19 -3.81
C SER A 214 -4.07 7.32 -3.86
N MET A 215 -2.80 7.02 -3.56
CA MET A 215 -1.71 8.00 -3.59
C MET A 215 -1.42 8.46 -5.02
N GLN A 216 -1.41 7.55 -5.99
CA GLN A 216 -1.25 7.87 -7.41
C GLN A 216 -2.37 8.79 -7.93
N VAL A 217 -3.62 8.54 -7.52
CA VAL A 217 -4.78 9.30 -7.99
C VAL A 217 -4.90 10.66 -7.29
N PHE A 218 -4.70 10.72 -5.98
CA PHE A 218 -5.01 11.92 -5.19
C PHE A 218 -3.80 12.82 -4.91
N VAL A 219 -2.60 12.26 -4.77
CA VAL A 219 -1.39 13.01 -4.41
C VAL A 219 -0.16 12.50 -5.18
N PRO A 220 -0.19 12.57 -6.53
CA PRO A 220 0.90 12.07 -7.38
C PRO A 220 2.24 12.76 -7.09
N GLU A 221 2.21 14.06 -6.76
CA GLU A 221 3.40 14.83 -6.39
C GLU A 221 4.15 14.24 -5.18
N THR A 222 3.42 13.73 -4.19
CA THR A 222 4.02 13.09 -3.00
C THR A 222 4.74 11.79 -3.38
N TRP A 223 4.16 11.02 -4.29
CA TRP A 223 4.80 9.81 -4.81
C TRP A 223 6.04 10.15 -5.65
N GLN A 224 5.97 11.19 -6.47
CA GLN A 224 7.10 11.68 -7.25
C GLN A 224 8.26 12.14 -6.36
N HIS A 225 7.98 12.90 -5.30
CA HIS A 225 8.99 13.25 -4.31
C HIS A 225 9.66 12.02 -3.70
N PHE A 226 8.88 11.02 -3.31
CA PHE A 226 9.43 9.78 -2.77
C PHE A 226 10.27 9.01 -3.79
N TYR A 227 9.87 9.02 -5.06
CA TYR A 227 10.61 8.36 -6.14
C TYR A 227 12.01 8.94 -6.33
N PHE A 228 12.19 10.25 -6.21
CA PHE A 228 13.50 10.89 -6.29
C PHE A 228 14.30 10.84 -4.98
N ASN A 229 13.62 10.76 -3.83
CA ASN A 229 14.24 10.78 -2.50
C ASN A 229 13.66 9.65 -1.63
N PRO A 230 13.90 8.38 -1.99
CA PRO A 230 13.27 7.27 -1.32
C PRO A 230 13.81 7.08 0.10
N THR A 231 12.98 6.50 0.97
CA THR A 231 13.38 6.13 2.32
C THR A 231 12.63 4.89 2.78
N LEU A 232 13.29 4.03 3.55
CA LEU A 232 12.65 2.89 4.22
C LEU A 232 12.00 3.29 5.55
N SER A 233 12.25 4.51 6.03
CA SER A 233 11.74 4.98 7.33
C SER A 233 10.32 5.55 7.19
N PRO A 234 9.32 4.98 7.87
CA PRO A 234 7.95 5.47 7.81
C PRO A 234 7.74 6.76 8.61
N PHE A 235 8.71 7.19 9.42
CA PHE A 235 8.52 8.30 10.36
C PHE A 235 8.93 9.67 9.81
N LYS A 236 9.56 9.70 8.62
CA LYS A 236 10.08 10.93 8.01
C LYS A 236 9.31 11.37 6.77
N VAL A 237 8.13 10.79 6.56
CA VAL A 237 7.34 10.95 5.34
C VAL A 237 5.90 11.38 5.66
N PRO A 238 5.16 11.94 4.69
CA PRO A 238 3.74 12.25 4.86
C PRO A 238 2.95 11.02 5.32
N PHE A 239 1.87 11.24 6.05
CA PHE A 239 1.10 10.18 6.71
C PHE A 239 0.63 9.09 5.74
N VAL A 240 0.14 9.45 4.56
CA VAL A 240 -0.30 8.45 3.55
C VAL A 240 0.83 7.51 3.16
N LEU A 241 2.03 8.05 2.96
CA LEU A 241 3.22 7.29 2.60
C LEU A 241 3.76 6.50 3.80
N SER A 242 3.66 7.07 5.00
CA SER A 242 3.98 6.39 6.26
C SER A 242 3.13 5.13 6.44
N VAL A 243 1.81 5.25 6.26
CA VAL A 243 0.86 4.14 6.30
C VAL A 243 1.20 3.08 5.26
N PHE A 244 1.52 3.51 4.03
CA PHE A 244 1.97 2.61 2.98
C PHE A 244 3.24 1.84 3.38
N LEU A 245 4.30 2.52 3.80
CA LEU A 245 5.57 1.89 4.21
C LEU A 245 5.40 0.98 5.42
N MET A 246 4.61 1.38 6.42
CA MET A 246 4.27 0.54 7.57
C MET A 246 3.54 -0.73 7.14
N SER A 247 2.63 -0.63 6.17
CA SER A 247 1.93 -1.80 5.63
C SER A 247 2.87 -2.77 4.91
N LEU A 248 3.89 -2.27 4.20
CA LEU A 248 4.92 -3.10 3.57
C LEU A 248 5.80 -3.81 4.61
N TRP A 249 6.24 -3.09 5.64
CA TRP A 249 6.97 -3.69 6.76
C TRP A 249 6.17 -4.77 7.47
N LEU A 250 4.89 -4.49 7.75
CA LEU A 250 3.99 -5.47 8.36
C LEU A 250 3.74 -6.67 7.45
N PHE A 251 3.63 -6.46 6.14
CA PHE A 251 3.53 -7.53 5.15
C PHE A 251 4.73 -8.48 5.22
N VAL A 252 5.96 -7.95 5.28
CA VAL A 252 7.18 -8.77 5.43
C VAL A 252 7.14 -9.58 6.73
N ILE A 253 6.78 -8.96 7.85
CA ILE A 253 6.68 -9.65 9.15
C ILE A 253 5.64 -10.78 9.10
N VAL A 254 4.47 -10.51 8.54
CA VAL A 254 3.39 -11.52 8.41
C VAL A 254 3.79 -12.61 7.43
N LEU A 255 4.51 -12.29 6.34
CA LEU A 255 5.03 -13.29 5.40
C LEU A 255 5.98 -14.26 6.10
N LEU A 256 6.89 -13.75 6.92
CA LEU A 256 7.79 -14.59 7.72
C LEU A 256 7.00 -15.47 8.71
N ALA A 257 5.95 -14.93 9.35
CA ALA A 257 5.07 -15.70 10.22
C ALA A 257 4.31 -16.81 9.46
N VAL A 258 3.84 -16.53 8.23
CA VAL A 258 3.21 -17.52 7.36
C VAL A 258 4.20 -18.63 7.01
N LEU A 259 5.43 -18.28 6.63
CA LEU A 259 6.46 -19.28 6.31
C LEU A 259 6.75 -20.19 7.50
N ASP A 260 7.00 -19.61 8.67
CA ASP A 260 7.26 -20.37 9.91
C ASP A 260 6.08 -21.29 10.27
N ASP A 261 4.84 -20.78 10.23
CA ASP A 261 3.64 -21.55 10.57
C ASP A 261 3.38 -22.69 9.56
N LEU A 262 3.57 -22.45 8.27
CA LEU A 262 3.37 -23.47 7.23
C LEU A 262 4.40 -24.60 7.31
N PHE A 263 5.68 -24.28 7.50
CA PHE A 263 6.72 -25.32 7.62
C PHE A 263 6.63 -26.10 8.95
N ARG A 264 5.99 -25.53 9.98
CA ARG A 264 5.67 -26.26 11.23
C ARG A 264 4.46 -27.17 11.09
N LEU A 265 3.45 -26.76 10.33
CA LEU A 265 2.16 -27.48 10.24
C LEU A 265 2.12 -28.50 9.09
N LEU A 266 2.80 -28.25 7.98
CA LEU A 266 2.73 -29.06 6.76
C LEU A 266 4.08 -29.71 6.45
N SER A 267 4.04 -30.80 5.68
CA SER A 267 5.25 -31.35 5.08
C SER A 267 5.88 -30.32 4.11
N PRO A 268 7.21 -30.29 3.94
CA PRO A 268 7.88 -29.28 3.11
C PRO A 268 7.33 -29.19 1.68
N ALA A 269 7.01 -30.34 1.07
CA ALA A 269 6.41 -30.38 -0.27
C ALA A 269 5.02 -29.71 -0.30
N ALA A 270 4.16 -30.01 0.68
CA ALA A 270 2.81 -29.43 0.75
C ALA A 270 2.86 -27.93 1.09
N ALA A 271 3.79 -27.50 1.94
CA ALA A 271 4.03 -26.09 2.25
C ALA A 271 4.42 -25.28 1.01
N VAL A 272 5.29 -25.82 0.14
CA VAL A 272 5.68 -25.15 -1.11
C VAL A 272 4.49 -25.01 -2.06
N PHE A 273 3.68 -26.06 -2.26
CA PHE A 273 2.47 -25.96 -3.09
C PHE A 273 1.46 -24.95 -2.53
N TYR A 274 1.32 -24.88 -1.20
CA TYR A 274 0.47 -23.90 -0.56
C TYR A 274 0.98 -22.47 -0.78
N LEU A 275 2.29 -22.23 -0.61
CA LEU A 275 2.92 -20.93 -0.84
C LEU A 275 2.77 -20.47 -2.29
N LEU A 276 2.86 -21.37 -3.27
CA LEU A 276 2.59 -21.06 -4.68
C LEU A 276 1.12 -20.63 -4.90
N GLY A 277 0.18 -21.34 -4.27
CA GLY A 277 -1.23 -20.96 -4.29
C GLY A 277 -1.49 -19.61 -3.62
N LEU A 278 -0.85 -19.36 -2.47
CA LEU A 278 -0.94 -18.10 -1.73
C LEU A 278 -0.32 -16.94 -2.53
N ALA A 279 0.85 -17.14 -3.13
CA ALA A 279 1.49 -16.15 -4.00
C ALA A 279 0.58 -15.80 -5.19
N SER A 280 -0.04 -16.80 -5.81
CA SER A 280 -1.01 -16.57 -6.90
C SER A 280 -2.24 -15.78 -6.43
N CYS A 281 -2.76 -16.08 -5.24
CA CYS A 281 -3.86 -15.34 -4.61
C CYS A 281 -3.46 -13.89 -4.27
N CYS A 282 -2.24 -13.68 -3.78
CA CYS A 282 -1.68 -12.37 -3.50
C CYS A 282 -1.54 -11.53 -4.78
N ILE A 283 -0.92 -12.08 -5.83
CA ILE A 283 -0.84 -11.42 -7.14
C ILE A 283 -2.24 -11.06 -7.64
N PHE A 284 -3.22 -11.95 -7.45
CA PHE A 284 -4.62 -11.67 -7.76
C PHE A 284 -5.20 -10.48 -7.03
N CYS A 285 -5.07 -10.48 -5.71
CA CYS A 285 -5.56 -9.39 -4.89
C CYS A 285 -4.89 -8.08 -5.30
N TYR A 286 -3.57 -8.08 -5.52
CA TYR A 286 -2.83 -6.89 -5.93
C TYR A 286 -3.42 -6.25 -7.19
N PHE A 287 -3.49 -6.98 -8.31
CA PHE A 287 -4.03 -6.41 -9.57
C PHE A 287 -5.50 -6.05 -9.48
N PHE A 288 -6.31 -6.87 -8.81
CA PHE A 288 -7.71 -6.57 -8.59
C PHE A 288 -7.89 -5.24 -7.84
N PHE A 289 -7.14 -5.01 -6.76
CA PHE A 289 -7.24 -3.78 -5.98
C PHE A 289 -6.63 -2.57 -6.69
N ILE A 290 -5.55 -2.70 -7.46
CA ILE A 290 -5.05 -1.62 -8.32
C ILE A 290 -6.15 -1.15 -9.30
N LEU A 291 -6.70 -2.08 -10.10
CA LEU A 291 -7.69 -1.74 -11.13
C LEU A 291 -9.02 -1.23 -10.54
N THR A 292 -9.52 -1.87 -9.48
CA THR A 292 -10.82 -1.48 -8.90
C THR A 292 -10.73 -0.20 -8.08
N THR A 293 -9.58 0.11 -7.47
CA THR A 293 -9.39 1.36 -6.72
C THR A 293 -9.28 2.56 -7.65
N GLN A 294 -8.66 2.39 -8.83
CA GLN A 294 -8.60 3.43 -9.85
C GLN A 294 -10.00 3.94 -10.26
N ILE A 295 -11.00 3.06 -10.23
CA ILE A 295 -12.42 3.40 -10.49
C ILE A 295 -13.25 3.58 -9.20
N TYR A 296 -12.61 3.74 -8.04
CA TYR A 296 -13.20 3.95 -6.71
C TYR A 296 -14.04 2.79 -6.13
N ILE A 297 -14.27 1.70 -6.86
CA ILE A 297 -15.03 0.54 -6.35
C ILE A 297 -14.19 -0.28 -5.36
N GLY A 298 -12.86 -0.24 -5.48
CA GLY A 298 -11.92 -0.96 -4.61
C GLY A 298 -12.12 -0.69 -3.12
N TYR A 299 -12.53 0.53 -2.74
CA TYR A 299 -12.81 0.90 -1.34
C TYR A 299 -13.97 0.10 -0.74
N LEU A 300 -14.98 -0.29 -1.53
CA LEU A 300 -16.06 -1.14 -1.07
C LEU A 300 -15.55 -2.57 -0.84
N PHE A 301 -14.74 -3.09 -1.77
CA PHE A 301 -14.17 -4.43 -1.67
C PHE A 301 -13.23 -4.57 -0.47
N ILE A 302 -12.38 -3.57 -0.18
CA ILE A 302 -11.48 -3.64 0.98
C ILE A 302 -12.28 -3.61 2.29
N ALA A 303 -13.37 -2.83 2.37
CA ALA A 303 -14.23 -2.82 3.55
C ALA A 303 -14.89 -4.19 3.81
N VAL A 304 -15.39 -4.84 2.75
CA VAL A 304 -15.92 -6.21 2.83
C VAL A 304 -14.80 -7.18 3.24
N PHE A 305 -13.61 -7.06 2.68
CA PHE A 305 -12.49 -7.95 2.99
C PHE A 305 -12.06 -7.83 4.46
N VAL A 306 -11.93 -6.60 4.98
CA VAL A 306 -11.68 -6.34 6.41
C VAL A 306 -12.78 -6.96 7.27
N TRP A 307 -14.05 -6.82 6.90
CA TRP A 307 -15.16 -7.42 7.65
C TRP A 307 -15.06 -8.94 7.71
N VAL A 308 -14.77 -9.60 6.57
CA VAL A 308 -14.57 -11.06 6.52
C VAL A 308 -13.38 -11.47 7.40
N PHE A 309 -12.27 -10.73 7.32
CA PHE A 309 -11.09 -10.97 8.15
C PHE A 309 -11.42 -10.86 9.65
N LEU A 310 -12.07 -9.79 10.08
CA LEU A 310 -12.46 -9.59 11.48
C LEU A 310 -13.41 -10.69 11.96
N ARG A 311 -14.34 -11.14 11.11
CA ARG A 311 -15.22 -12.27 11.43
C ARG A 311 -14.42 -13.55 11.63
N LYS A 312 -13.49 -13.86 10.73
CA LYS A 312 -12.62 -15.05 10.84
C LYS A 312 -11.70 -14.96 12.07
N LEU A 313 -11.11 -13.80 12.33
CA LEU A 313 -10.26 -13.54 13.48
C LEU A 313 -11.03 -13.76 14.79
N ARG A 314 -12.25 -13.20 14.92
CA ARG A 314 -13.11 -13.41 16.10
C ARG A 314 -13.43 -14.88 16.31
N SER A 315 -13.81 -15.60 15.24
CA SER A 315 -14.07 -17.04 15.33
C SER A 315 -12.83 -17.84 15.72
N SER A 316 -11.66 -17.48 15.18
CA SER A 316 -10.39 -18.14 15.50
C SER A 316 -9.98 -17.91 16.95
N LEU A 317 -10.09 -16.67 17.45
CA LEU A 317 -9.81 -16.31 18.86
C LEU A 317 -10.78 -17.00 19.83
N ALA A 318 -12.04 -17.20 19.42
CA ALA A 318 -13.01 -17.95 20.21
C ALA A 318 -12.65 -19.45 20.26
N ALA A 319 -12.22 -20.03 19.14
CA ALA A 319 -11.83 -21.43 19.04
C ALA A 319 -10.46 -21.73 19.70
N SER A 320 -9.54 -20.77 19.76
CA SER A 320 -8.21 -20.93 20.34
C SER A 320 -8.15 -20.76 21.86
N ARG A 321 -9.29 -20.58 22.53
CA ARG A 321 -9.34 -20.23 23.96
C ARG A 321 -8.79 -21.34 24.86
N TYR A 322 -8.81 -22.59 24.42
CA TYR A 322 -8.34 -23.72 25.21
C TYR A 322 -7.44 -24.64 24.37
N ARG A 323 -6.34 -25.10 24.96
CA ARG A 323 -5.47 -26.16 24.41
C ARG A 323 -5.41 -27.29 25.41
N CYS A 324 -5.37 -28.52 24.91
CA CYS A 324 -5.22 -29.67 25.76
C CYS A 324 -3.82 -29.68 26.40
N GLY A 325 -3.75 -29.81 27.72
CA GLY A 325 -2.49 -29.90 28.47
C GLY A 325 -1.70 -31.17 28.18
N ASN A 326 -2.35 -32.22 27.65
CA ASN A 326 -1.71 -33.49 27.32
C ASN A 326 -1.22 -33.53 25.86
N CYS A 327 -2.09 -33.27 24.87
CA CYS A 327 -1.73 -33.39 23.45
C CYS A 327 -1.42 -32.05 22.74
N GLY A 328 -1.57 -30.91 23.42
CA GLY A 328 -1.31 -29.58 22.86
C GLY A 328 -2.30 -29.09 21.79
N GLN A 329 -3.27 -29.93 21.40
CA GLN A 329 -4.29 -29.63 20.39
C GLN A 329 -5.35 -28.66 20.92
N LYS A 330 -5.91 -27.85 20.02
CA LYS A 330 -6.95 -26.85 20.36
C LYS A 330 -8.25 -27.55 20.75
N ILE A 331 -8.94 -27.02 21.77
CA ILE A 331 -10.23 -27.51 22.26
C ILE A 331 -11.20 -26.33 22.40
N GLY A 332 -12.48 -26.54 22.04
CA GLY A 332 -13.47 -25.46 22.04
C GLY A 332 -13.99 -25.08 23.43
N ALA A 333 -13.90 -26.00 24.39
CA ALA A 333 -14.32 -25.81 25.78
C ALA A 333 -13.45 -26.65 26.73
N LYS A 334 -13.41 -26.27 28.00
CA LYS A 334 -12.85 -27.10 29.09
C LYS A 334 -13.65 -28.40 29.21
N GLY A 335 -12.96 -29.50 29.49
CA GLY A 335 -13.52 -30.85 29.49
C GLY A 335 -12.66 -31.86 28.76
N VAL A 336 -13.30 -32.95 28.30
CA VAL A 336 -12.63 -34.06 27.62
C VAL A 336 -12.10 -33.63 26.26
N CYS A 337 -10.80 -33.80 26.01
CA CYS A 337 -10.20 -33.53 24.73
C CYS A 337 -10.74 -34.51 23.66
N PRO A 338 -11.30 -34.03 22.53
CA PRO A 338 -11.79 -34.89 21.46
C PRO A 338 -10.68 -35.62 20.71
N HIS A 339 -9.42 -35.19 20.86
CA HIS A 339 -8.27 -35.79 20.17
C HIS A 339 -7.56 -36.87 20.99
N CYS A 340 -7.41 -36.68 22.30
CA CYS A 340 -6.65 -37.60 23.16
C CYS A 340 -7.42 -38.13 24.38
N GLY A 341 -8.67 -37.72 24.57
CA GLY A 341 -9.51 -38.15 25.70
C GLY A 341 -9.11 -37.59 27.07
N ALA A 342 -8.03 -36.80 27.16
CA ALA A 342 -7.61 -36.21 28.44
C ALA A 342 -8.61 -35.14 28.92
N ILE A 343 -8.93 -35.13 30.21
CA ILE A 343 -9.77 -34.11 30.84
C ILE A 343 -8.90 -32.86 31.09
N ASN A 344 -9.35 -31.71 30.58
CA ASN A 344 -8.67 -30.41 30.74
C ASN A 344 -9.58 -29.49 31.55
N GLU A 345 -9.18 -29.17 32.79
CA GLU A 345 -9.96 -28.37 33.74
C GLU A 345 -9.76 -26.86 33.65
#